data_AF-A0AAD2V3I0-F1
#
_entry.id   AF-A0AAD2V3I0-F1
#
_cell.length_a   1.000
_cell.length_b   1.000
_cell.length_c   1.000
_cell.angle_alpha   90.00
_cell.angle_beta   90.00
_cell.angle_gamma   90.00
#
_symmetry.space_group_name_H-M   'P 1'
#
loop_
_entity.id
_entity.type
_entity.pdbx_description
1 polymer ?
#
loop_
_entity_poly.entity_id
_entity_poly.type
_entity_poly.pdbx_seq_one_letter_code
_entity_poly.pdbx_strand_id
1 'polypeptide(L)' 'MDIEFGSITPVNDDTAVCVEVTIYTNDMNVENISFYLRFSVTPETTLADIKREAKANALKQMEKAIQWLSSN' A
#
# COMPACT_ATOMS: atom_id res chain seq x y z
N MET A 1 2.84 12.56 -8.19
CA MET A 1 2.36 11.60 -7.18
C MET A 1 3.37 10.49 -7.18
N ASP A 2 4.13 10.40 -6.11
CA ASP A 2 5.18 9.41 -5.94
C ASP A 2 4.74 8.36 -4.93
N ILE A 3 5.17 7.12 -5.12
CA ILE A 3 4.83 6.01 -4.23
C ILE A 3 6.13 5.42 -3.71
N GLU A 4 6.24 5.38 -2.38
CA GLU A 4 7.34 4.76 -1.67
C GLU A 4 6.84 3.52 -0.95
N PHE A 5 7.69 2.49 -0.92
CA PHE A 5 7.49 1.30 -0.11
C PHE A 5 8.40 1.42 1.10
N GLY A 6 7.80 1.49 2.28
CA GLY A 6 8.51 1.52 3.54
C GLY A 6 8.88 0.10 4.00
N SER A 7 8.53 -0.21 5.24
CA SER A 7 8.80 -1.53 5.82
C SER A 7 8.03 -2.67 5.13
N ILE A 8 8.70 -3.81 4.96
CA ILE A 8 8.09 -5.09 4.59
C ILE A 8 8.43 -6.08 5.69
N THR A 9 7.43 -6.45 6.47
CA THR A 9 7.60 -7.23 7.71
C THR A 9 6.82 -8.53 7.61
N PRO A 10 7.47 -9.70 7.78
CA PRO A 10 6.75 -10.96 7.85
C PRO A 10 5.81 -10.98 9.08
N VAL A 11 4.63 -11.58 8.92
CA VAL A 11 3.72 -11.85 10.02
C VAL A 11 4.08 -13.23 10.59
N ASN A 12 3.90 -13.42 11.90
CA ASN A 12 4.34 -14.57 12.73
C ASN A 12 4.02 -16.00 12.22
N ASP A 13 3.35 -16.16 11.07
CA ASP A 13 2.99 -17.43 10.45
C ASP A 13 3.75 -17.73 9.14
N ASP A 14 4.66 -16.86 8.68
CA ASP A 14 5.40 -16.94 7.39
C ASP A 14 4.51 -17.06 6.13
N THR A 15 3.19 -16.99 6.29
CA THR A 15 2.21 -17.05 5.19
C THR A 15 1.72 -15.67 4.78
N ALA A 16 2.19 -14.61 5.47
CA ALA A 16 1.81 -13.25 5.16
C ALA A 16 2.93 -12.25 5.44
N VAL A 17 2.87 -11.13 4.73
CA VAL A 17 3.70 -9.94 4.96
C VAL A 17 2.83 -8.71 5.14
N CYS A 18 3.27 -7.78 5.97
CA CYS A 18 2.76 -6.42 6.04
C CYS A 18 3.69 -5.49 5.26
N VAL A 19 3.12 -4.67 4.39
CA VAL A 19 3.84 -3.70 3.57
C VAL A 19 3.32 -2.31 3.89
N GLU A 20 4.23 -1.41 4.23
CA GLU A 20 3.97 0.01 4.32
C GLU A 20 4.09 0.65 2.93
N VAL A 21 3.05 1.35 2.51
CA VAL A 21 3.03 2.10 1.24
C VAL A 21 2.66 3.55 1.53
N THR A 22 3.55 4.47 1.17
CA THR A 22 3.31 5.90 1.33
C THR A 22 3.10 6.52 -0.04
N ILE A 23 1.99 7.23 -0.20
CA ILE A 23 1.67 8.00 -1.41
C ILE A 23 1.94 9.47 -1.11
N TYR A 24 2.93 10.03 -1.79
CA TYR A 24 3.26 11.45 -1.76
C TYR A 24 2.45 12.18 -2.82
N THR A 25 1.79 13.24 -2.39
CA THR A 25 1.17 14.20 -3.30
C THR A 25 2.16 15.35 -3.52
N ASN A 26 2.25 15.86 -4.75
CA ASN A 26 3.28 16.85 -5.12
C ASN A 26 2.95 18.27 -4.59
N ASP A 27 1.93 18.40 -3.75
CA ASP A 27 1.43 19.68 -3.27
C ASP A 27 1.86 19.88 -1.82
N MET A 28 2.54 20.99 -1.53
CA MET A 28 3.19 21.25 -0.23
C MET A 28 2.20 21.40 0.94
N ASN A 29 0.89 21.44 0.64
CA ASN A 29 -0.19 21.58 1.63
C ASN A 29 -1.02 20.31 1.82
N VAL A 30 -0.63 19.19 1.21
CA VAL A 30 -1.40 17.95 1.30
C VAL A 30 -0.63 16.91 2.10
N GLU A 31 -1.27 16.36 3.12
CA GLU A 31 -0.70 15.32 3.96
C GLU A 31 -0.40 14.05 3.13
N ASN A 32 0.75 13.43 3.40
CA ASN A 32 1.08 12.14 2.82
C ASN A 32 0.20 11.05 3.41
N ILE A 33 -0.22 10.09 2.59
CA ILE A 33 -1.09 9.00 3.03
C ILE A 33 -0.26 7.72 3.09
N SER A 34 -0.25 7.08 4.26
CA SER A 34 0.44 5.81 4.49
C SER A 34 -0.56 4.68 4.72
N PHE A 35 -0.36 3.56 4.03
CA PHE A 35 -1.17 2.35 4.16
C PHE A 35 -0.32 1.21 4.71
N TYR A 36 -0.86 0.47 5.68
CA TYR A 36 -0.30 -0.80 6.14
C TYR A 36 -1.12 -1.94 5.55
N LEU A 37 -0.58 -2.60 4.55
CA LEU A 37 -1.28 -3.59 3.74
C LEU A 37 -0.75 -4.99 4.04
N ARG A 38 -1.66 -5.91 4.39
CA ARG A 38 -1.33 -7.32 4.61
C ARG A 38 -1.58 -8.14 3.34
N PHE A 39 -0.60 -8.94 2.95
CA PHE A 39 -0.67 -9.85 1.80
C PHE A 39 -0.33 -11.26 2.23
N SER A 40 -1.08 -12.24 1.75
CA SER A 40 -0.67 -13.64 1.83
C SER A 40 0.47 -13.89 0.84
N VAL A 41 1.46 -14.68 1.24
CA VAL A 41 2.62 -15.03 0.41
C VAL A 41 2.77 -16.54 0.35
N THR A 42 3.26 -17.02 -0.78
CA THR A 42 3.70 -18.41 -1.00
C THR A 42 5.22 -18.44 -1.16
N PRO A 43 5.87 -19.62 -1.08
CA PRO A 43 7.31 -19.73 -1.30
C PRO A 43 7.80 -19.19 -2.65
N GLU A 44 6.93 -19.12 -3.65
CA GLU A 44 7.20 -18.60 -4.99
C GLU A 44 6.96 -17.09 -5.11
N THR A 45 6.36 -16.46 -4.09
CA THR A 45 6.02 -15.04 -4.13
C THR A 45 7.28 -14.19 -4.07
N THR A 46 7.49 -13.35 -5.07
CA THR A 46 8.66 -12.47 -5.13
C THR A 46 8.40 -11.12 -4.49
N LEU A 47 9.48 -10.42 -4.13
CA LEU A 47 9.40 -9.02 -3.69
C LEU A 47 8.75 -8.11 -4.76
N ALA A 48 8.96 -8.40 -6.04
CA ALA A 48 8.35 -7.64 -7.13
C ALA A 48 6.83 -7.83 -7.18
N ASP A 49 6.35 -9.04 -6.90
CA ASP A 49 4.92 -9.34 -6.79
C ASP A 49 4.28 -8.58 -5.63
N ILE A 50 4.91 -8.64 -4.45
CA ILE A 50 4.46 -7.91 -3.25
C ILE A 50 4.35 -6.41 -3.53
N LYS A 51 5.40 -5.80 -4.12
CA LYS A 51 5.39 -4.36 -4.44
C LYS A 51 4.32 -4.00 -5.48
N ARG A 52 4.13 -4.85 -6.49
CA ARG A 52 3.10 -4.64 -7.53
C ARG A 52 1.70 -4.67 -6.91
N GLU A 53 1.39 -5.67 -6.08
CA GLU A 53 0.10 -5.79 -5.43
C GLU A 53 -0.15 -4.70 -4.39
N ALA A 54 0.88 -4.34 -3.62
CA ALA A 54 0.82 -3.27 -2.63
C ALA A 54 0.53 -1.92 -3.29
N LYS A 55 1.19 -1.59 -4.41
CA LYS A 55 0.88 -0.39 -5.18
C LYS A 55 -0.56 -0.37 -5.68
N ALA A 56 -1.02 -1.48 -6.28
CA ALA A 56 -2.38 -1.56 -6.80
C ALA A 56 -3.44 -1.42 -5.70
N ASN A 57 -3.23 -2.03 -4.54
CA ASN A 57 -4.16 -1.91 -3.41
C ASN A 57 -4.14 -0.52 -2.77
N ALA A 58 -2.97 0.10 -2.59
CA ALA A 58 -2.87 1.45 -2.05
C ALA A 58 -3.64 2.46 -2.93
N LEU A 59 -3.45 2.39 -4.26
CA LEU A 59 -4.18 3.23 -5.22
C LEU A 59 -5.70 2.99 -5.14
N LYS A 60 -6.12 1.72 -5.10
CA LYS A 60 -7.55 1.37 -4.99
C LYS A 60 -8.18 1.89 -3.68
N GLN A 61 -7.45 1.87 -2.56
CA GLN A 61 -7.94 2.42 -1.30
C GLN A 61 -8.03 3.94 -1.34
N MET A 62 -7.06 4.61 -1.96
CA MET A 62 -7.09 6.06 -2.19
C MET A 62 -8.29 6.45 -3.07
N GLU A 63 -8.53 5.75 -4.20
CA GLU A 63 -9.68 5.99 -5.07
C GLU A 63 -11.01 5.83 -4.32
N LYS A 64 -11.14 4.78 -3.49
CA LYS A 64 -12.32 4.59 -2.65
C LYS A 64 -12.53 5.72 -1.65
N ALA A 65 -11.46 6.22 -1.03
CA ALA A 65 -11.53 7.35 -0.10
C ALA A 65 -12.02 8.62 -0.82
N ILE A 66 -11.50 8.90 -2.02
CA ILE A 66 -11.95 10.03 -2.86
C ILE A 66 -13.42 9.87 -3.25
N GLN A 67 -13.83 8.67 -3.66
CA GLN A 67 -15.22 8.39 -4.00
C GLN A 67 -16.16 8.59 -2.80
N TRP A 68 -15.75 8.15 -1.61
CA TRP A 68 -16.51 8.37 -0.38
C TRP A 68 -16.65 9.86 -0.05
N LEU A 69 -15.57 10.63 -0.16
CA LEU A 69 -15.59 12.09 0.01
C LEU A 69 -16.44 12.81 -1.04
N SER A 70 -16.55 12.28 -2.25
CA SER A 70 -17.39 12.87 -3.30
C SER A 70 -18.88 12.54 -3.12
N SER A 71 -19.20 11.54 -2.28
CA SER A 71 -20.55 11.05 -2.05
C SER A 71 -21.15 11.52 -0.71
N ASN A 72 -20.38 12.27 0.10
CA ASN A 72 -20.77 12.84 1.39
C ASN A 72 -20.41 14.33 1.43
#